data_AF-A0A3N5QB08-F1
#
_entry.id   AF-A0A3N5QB08-F1
#
_cell.length_a   1.000
_cell.length_b   1.000
_cell.length_c   1.000
_cell.angle_alpha   90.00
_cell.angle_beta   90.00
_cell.angle_gamma   90.00
#
_symmetry.space_group_name_H-M   'P 1'
#
loop_
_entity.id
_entity.type
_entity.pdbx_description
1 polymer ?
#
loop_
_entity_poly.entity_id
_entity_poly.type
_entity_poly.pdbx_seq_one_letter_code
_entity_poly.pdbx_strand_id
1 'polypeptide(L)'
;LGVAFASHGKQYYYSIQVSAYQSEGSASAEEQRLKNLGHKAFFRKEDDKKKTVWYRVYIEVFPSRREAEKEARSLQELGLIAQYIVKPIEVAAQDPPASKNKGDVYFLHLSSYKSKENAEGDSKTLEERGYKAFVVSEEIKGEEWFRVYVGEFKDEAEARKIGNELKAKGLTDYFKPILINKKALGTEETEPAKPVTP
;
A
#
# COMPACT_ATOMS: atom_id res chain seq x y z
N LEU A 1 -16.04 6.98 -43.67
CA LEU A 1 -15.94 7.18 -42.21
C LEU A 1 -16.82 6.13 -41.53
N GLY A 2 -16.24 5.18 -40.82
CA GLY A 2 -16.98 4.19 -40.06
C GLY A 2 -16.26 3.94 -38.74
N VAL A 3 -16.56 4.76 -37.72
CA VAL A 3 -16.14 4.48 -36.36
C VAL A 3 -17.12 3.46 -35.78
N ALA A 4 -16.68 2.21 -35.74
CA ALA A 4 -17.34 1.16 -34.98
C ALA A 4 -17.16 1.47 -33.48
N PHE A 5 -18.26 1.75 -32.79
CA PHE A 5 -18.27 1.76 -31.33
C PHE A 5 -18.16 0.31 -30.86
N ALA A 6 -16.96 -0.10 -30.45
CA ALA A 6 -16.77 -1.35 -29.74
C ALA A 6 -17.58 -1.30 -28.43
N SER A 7 -18.48 -2.26 -28.27
CA SER A 7 -19.19 -2.50 -27.02
C SER A 7 -18.17 -2.82 -25.92
N HIS A 8 -17.95 -1.87 -25.00
CA HIS A 8 -17.13 -2.11 -23.82
C HIS A 8 -17.91 -3.04 -22.89
N GLY A 9 -17.61 -4.34 -22.95
CA GLY A 9 -18.11 -5.30 -21.97
C GLY A 9 -17.78 -4.82 -20.55
N LYS A 10 -18.69 -5.01 -19.59
CA LYS A 10 -18.46 -4.66 -18.18
C LYS A 10 -17.10 -5.24 -17.74
N GLN A 11 -16.09 -4.39 -17.57
CA GLN A 11 -14.82 -4.82 -16.98
C GLN A 11 -15.04 -5.01 -15.49
N TYR A 12 -14.97 -6.27 -15.05
CA TYR A 12 -14.99 -6.62 -13.64
C TYR A 12 -13.56 -6.51 -13.10
N TYR A 13 -13.37 -5.65 -12.11
CA TYR A 13 -12.16 -5.64 -11.31
C TYR A 13 -12.38 -6.44 -10.03
N TYR A 14 -11.30 -6.83 -9.37
CA TYR A 14 -11.34 -7.58 -8.12
C TYR A 14 -10.69 -6.78 -7.01
N SER A 15 -11.23 -6.84 -5.80
CA SER A 15 -10.65 -6.20 -4.63
C SER A 15 -10.64 -7.17 -3.44
N ILE A 16 -9.72 -6.93 -2.52
CA ILE A 16 -9.52 -7.78 -1.35
C ILE A 16 -10.33 -7.18 -0.20
N GLN A 17 -11.50 -7.75 0.09
CA GLN A 17 -12.25 -7.38 1.29
C GLN A 17 -11.53 -7.95 2.52
N VAL A 18 -11.13 -7.10 3.46
CA VAL A 18 -10.34 -7.53 4.64
C VAL A 18 -11.11 -7.43 5.94
N SER A 19 -12.14 -6.58 5.99
CA SER A 19 -12.98 -6.43 7.17
C SER A 19 -14.37 -5.90 6.80
N ALA A 20 -15.28 -5.96 7.78
CA ALA A 20 -16.61 -5.41 7.66
C ALA A 20 -17.10 -4.91 9.02
N TYR A 21 -17.63 -3.71 9.05
CA TYR A 21 -18.10 -3.05 10.27
C TYR A 21 -19.55 -2.62 10.10
N GLN A 22 -20.29 -2.54 11.21
CA GLN A 22 -21.62 -1.91 11.21
C GLN A 22 -21.53 -0.38 11.36
N SER A 23 -20.38 0.13 11.79
CA SER A 23 -20.09 1.56 11.96
C SER A 23 -19.17 2.07 10.85
N GLU A 24 -19.53 3.21 10.27
CA GLU A 24 -18.70 3.92 9.29
C GLU A 24 -17.38 4.38 9.91
N GLY A 25 -17.40 4.85 11.16
CA GLY A 25 -16.20 5.31 11.86
C GLY A 25 -15.16 4.20 12.03
N SER A 26 -15.59 2.97 12.33
CA SER A 26 -14.69 1.82 12.41
C SER A 26 -14.11 1.43 11.05
N ALA A 27 -14.90 1.51 9.99
CA ALA A 27 -14.42 1.25 8.63
C ALA A 27 -13.43 2.32 8.15
N SER A 28 -13.70 3.59 8.47
CA SER A 28 -12.79 4.71 8.18
C SER A 28 -11.48 4.59 8.94
N ALA A 29 -11.51 4.22 10.22
CA ALA A 29 -10.29 3.97 10.99
C ALA A 29 -9.43 2.84 10.39
N GLU A 30 -10.05 1.74 9.97
CA GLU A 30 -9.33 0.63 9.32
C GLU A 30 -8.83 1.03 7.91
N GLU A 31 -9.60 1.79 7.15
CA GLU A 31 -9.17 2.35 5.86
C GLU A 31 -7.90 3.22 6.04
N GLN A 32 -7.91 4.14 7.01
CA GLN A 32 -6.75 4.99 7.29
C GLN A 32 -5.55 4.17 7.77
N ARG A 33 -5.77 3.17 8.62
CA ARG A 33 -4.71 2.24 9.03
C ARG A 33 -4.07 1.59 7.81
N LEU A 34 -4.86 1.00 6.92
CA LEU A 34 -4.38 0.33 5.70
C LEU A 34 -3.71 1.31 4.72
N LYS A 35 -4.21 2.54 4.59
CA LYS A 35 -3.54 3.60 3.82
C LYS A 35 -2.17 3.94 4.39
N ASN A 36 -2.06 4.02 5.71
CA ASN A 36 -0.77 4.22 6.38
C ASN A 36 0.17 3.02 6.20
N LEU A 37 -0.36 1.80 6.00
CA LEU A 37 0.43 0.63 5.58
C LEU A 37 0.86 0.67 4.10
N GLY A 38 0.58 1.77 3.40
CA GLY A 38 0.90 1.93 1.99
C GLY A 38 -0.07 1.22 1.04
N HIS A 39 -1.21 0.75 1.54
CA HIS A 39 -2.24 0.11 0.73
C HIS A 39 -3.25 1.12 0.20
N LYS A 40 -3.71 0.95 -1.03
CA LYS A 40 -4.85 1.71 -1.55
C LYS A 40 -6.14 1.12 -0.95
N ALA A 41 -6.50 1.55 0.25
CA ALA A 41 -7.71 1.08 0.92
C ALA A 41 -8.90 2.03 0.70
N PHE A 42 -10.10 1.46 0.72
CA PHE A 42 -11.38 2.17 0.69
C PHE A 42 -12.45 1.33 1.38
N PHE A 43 -13.57 1.93 1.78
CA PHE A 43 -14.74 1.16 2.23
C PHE A 43 -15.97 1.47 1.39
N ARG A 44 -16.88 0.49 1.29
CA ARG A 44 -18.19 0.66 0.65
C ARG A 44 -19.30 0.31 1.64
N LYS A 45 -20.38 1.10 1.61
CA LYS A 45 -21.63 0.78 2.28
C LYS A 45 -22.39 -0.27 1.45
N GLU A 46 -22.61 -1.44 2.03
CA GLU A 46 -23.32 -2.57 1.42
C GLU A 46 -24.43 -3.03 2.36
N ASP A 47 -25.63 -3.21 1.83
CA ASP A 47 -26.73 -3.83 2.57
C ASP A 47 -26.68 -5.35 2.38
N ASP A 48 -26.94 -6.10 3.46
CA ASP A 48 -27.22 -7.52 3.32
C ASP A 48 -28.69 -7.77 2.91
N LYS A 49 -29.01 -9.03 2.61
CA LYS A 49 -30.39 -9.44 2.25
C LYS A 49 -31.43 -9.13 3.35
N LYS A 50 -30.99 -8.84 4.58
CA LYS A 50 -31.82 -8.50 5.74
C LYS A 50 -31.87 -6.99 6.00
N LYS A 51 -31.38 -6.16 5.06
CA LYS A 51 -31.28 -4.69 5.18
C LYS A 51 -30.38 -4.21 6.33
N THR A 52 -29.45 -5.05 6.78
CA THR A 52 -28.40 -4.64 7.71
C THR A 52 -27.29 -3.99 6.91
N VAL A 53 -26.97 -2.75 7.26
CA VAL A 53 -25.89 -1.97 6.66
C VAL A 53 -24.54 -2.49 7.15
N TRP A 54 -23.63 -2.75 6.22
CA TRP A 54 -22.23 -3.07 6.47
C TRP A 54 -21.32 -2.12 5.71
N TYR A 55 -20.30 -1.61 6.38
CA TYR A 55 -19.18 -0.90 5.79
C TYR A 55 -18.05 -1.89 5.56
N ARG A 56 -17.89 -2.32 4.31
CA ARG A 56 -16.93 -3.35 3.88
C ARG A 56 -15.64 -2.66 3.46
N VAL A 57 -14.53 -3.00 4.12
CA VAL A 57 -13.22 -2.41 3.83
C VAL A 57 -12.48 -3.30 2.84
N TYR A 58 -11.93 -2.64 1.83
CA TYR A 58 -11.31 -3.21 0.67
C TYR A 58 -9.87 -2.70 0.52
N ILE A 59 -9.00 -3.55 -0.01
CA ILE A 59 -7.64 -3.20 -0.41
C ILE A 59 -7.49 -3.39 -1.91
N GLU A 60 -7.01 -2.33 -2.55
CA GLU A 60 -6.58 -2.25 -3.94
C GLU A 60 -7.65 -2.70 -4.95
N VAL A 61 -7.34 -2.55 -6.23
CA VAL A 61 -8.21 -2.95 -7.34
C VAL A 61 -7.33 -3.65 -8.36
N PHE A 62 -7.63 -4.91 -8.63
CA PHE A 62 -6.85 -5.80 -9.48
C PHE A 62 -7.63 -6.10 -10.77
N PRO A 63 -6.94 -6.21 -11.91
CA PRO A 63 -7.56 -6.56 -13.19
C PRO A 63 -8.00 -8.03 -13.23
N SER A 64 -7.52 -8.88 -12.33
CA SER A 64 -7.88 -10.29 -12.28
C SER A 64 -8.03 -10.82 -10.85
N ARG A 65 -8.92 -11.79 -10.68
CA ARG A 65 -9.10 -12.51 -9.41
C ARG A 65 -7.80 -13.15 -8.93
N ARG A 66 -7.01 -13.70 -9.86
CA ARG A 66 -5.74 -14.37 -9.58
C ARG A 66 -4.72 -13.40 -8.97
N GLU A 67 -4.63 -12.18 -9.49
CA GLU A 67 -3.74 -11.15 -8.92
C GLU A 67 -4.19 -10.73 -7.52
N ALA A 68 -5.50 -10.48 -7.33
CA ALA A 68 -6.05 -10.17 -6.02
C ALA A 68 -5.80 -11.31 -5.00
N GLU A 69 -5.97 -12.58 -5.39
CA GLU A 69 -5.72 -13.73 -4.52
C GLU A 69 -4.24 -13.92 -4.19
N LYS A 70 -3.34 -13.63 -5.12
CA LYS A 70 -1.89 -13.68 -4.87
C LYS A 70 -1.51 -12.63 -3.83
N GLU A 71 -1.97 -11.39 -4.04
CA GLU A 71 -1.69 -10.29 -3.13
C GLU A 71 -2.30 -10.55 -1.74
N ALA A 72 -3.54 -11.02 -1.67
CA ALA A 72 -4.21 -11.31 -0.41
C ALA A 72 -3.48 -12.37 0.43
N ARG A 73 -2.94 -13.42 -0.22
CA ARG A 73 -2.11 -14.43 0.47
C ARG A 73 -0.84 -13.80 1.04
N SER A 74 -0.12 -13.00 0.25
CA SER A 74 1.09 -12.32 0.73
C SER A 74 0.79 -11.38 1.90
N LEU A 75 -0.30 -10.61 1.84
CA LEU A 75 -0.72 -9.74 2.95
C LEU A 75 -1.07 -10.55 4.21
N GLN A 76 -1.65 -11.74 4.05
CA GLN A 76 -1.99 -12.63 5.17
C GLN A 76 -0.74 -13.27 5.78
N GLU A 77 0.18 -13.77 4.96
CA GLU A 77 1.46 -14.38 5.39
C GLU A 77 2.35 -13.37 6.12
N LEU A 78 2.34 -12.11 5.68
CA LEU A 78 3.03 -11.00 6.35
C LEU A 78 2.33 -10.51 7.63
N GLY A 79 1.19 -11.09 8.01
CA GLY A 79 0.42 -10.72 9.20
C GLY A 79 -0.33 -9.38 9.09
N LEU A 80 -0.34 -8.74 7.93
CA LEU A 80 -0.94 -7.41 7.70
C LEU A 80 -2.47 -7.45 7.73
N ILE A 81 -3.03 -8.59 7.31
CA ILE A 81 -4.48 -8.87 7.34
C ILE A 81 -4.71 -10.23 8.00
N ALA A 82 -5.81 -10.36 8.75
CA ALA A 82 -6.14 -11.63 9.42
C ALA A 82 -6.83 -12.62 8.46
N GLN A 83 -7.74 -12.10 7.65
CA GLN A 83 -8.60 -12.85 6.73
C GLN A 83 -8.92 -11.98 5.52
N TYR A 84 -9.38 -12.61 4.44
CA TYR A 84 -9.80 -11.89 3.26
C TYR A 84 -10.89 -12.62 2.47
N ILE A 85 -11.61 -11.84 1.65
CA ILE A 85 -12.49 -12.34 0.60
C ILE A 85 -12.19 -11.53 -0.66
N VAL A 86 -11.79 -12.20 -1.75
CA VAL A 86 -11.65 -11.53 -3.04
C VAL A 86 -13.03 -11.38 -3.67
N LYS A 87 -13.46 -10.14 -3.86
CA LYS A 87 -14.76 -9.81 -4.45
C LYS A 87 -14.59 -9.13 -5.81
N PRO A 88 -15.41 -9.51 -6.81
CA PRO A 88 -15.58 -8.66 -7.97
C PRO A 88 -16.24 -7.35 -7.51
N ILE A 89 -15.71 -6.23 -7.96
CA ILE A 89 -16.29 -4.91 -7.72
C ILE A 89 -16.62 -4.28 -9.07
N GLU A 90 -17.83 -3.74 -9.16
CA GLU A 90 -18.14 -2.76 -10.21
C GLU A 90 -17.45 -1.46 -9.77
N VAL A 91 -16.43 -1.07 -10.52
CA VAL A 91 -15.77 0.23 -10.40
C VAL A 91 -16.48 1.12 -11.41
N ALA A 92 -17.11 2.21 -10.96
CA ALA A 92 -17.57 3.21 -11.91
C ALA A 92 -16.33 3.66 -12.69
N ALA A 93 -16.41 3.77 -14.03
CA ALA A 93 -15.29 4.07 -14.92
C ALA A 93 -14.58 5.43 -14.65
N GLN A 94 -14.93 6.11 -13.56
CA GLN A 94 -14.41 7.41 -13.12
C GLN A 94 -13.54 7.34 -11.85
N ASP A 95 -13.42 6.19 -11.19
CA ASP A 95 -12.41 5.97 -10.14
C ASP A 95 -11.28 5.10 -10.70
N PRO A 96 -10.37 5.65 -11.54
CA PRO A 96 -9.13 4.95 -11.85
C PRO A 96 -8.37 4.68 -10.55
N PRO A 97 -7.52 3.63 -10.48
CA PRO A 97 -6.66 3.39 -9.33
C PRO A 97 -5.95 4.70 -8.96
N ALA A 98 -6.21 5.19 -7.74
CA ALA A 98 -5.83 6.52 -7.24
C ALA A 98 -4.73 7.23 -8.04
N SER A 99 -5.10 8.28 -8.78
CA SER A 99 -4.15 9.19 -9.39
C SER A 99 -3.26 9.78 -8.29
N LYS A 100 -1.94 9.64 -8.46
CA LYS A 100 -0.89 10.20 -7.60
C LYS A 100 -1.21 11.65 -7.20
N ASN A 101 -1.32 11.96 -5.91
CA ASN A 101 -1.46 13.34 -5.44
C ASN A 101 -0.10 14.06 -5.53
N LYS A 102 -0.11 15.39 -5.57
CA LYS A 102 1.13 16.18 -5.41
C LYS A 102 1.74 15.89 -4.04
N GLY A 103 2.96 15.32 -4.01
CA GLY A 103 3.68 14.95 -2.79
C GLY A 103 3.65 13.46 -2.45
N ASP A 104 2.88 12.66 -3.20
CA ASP A 104 2.93 11.22 -3.09
C ASP A 104 4.20 10.68 -3.76
N VAL A 105 4.93 9.82 -3.06
CA VAL A 105 6.20 9.25 -3.52
C VAL A 105 6.16 7.74 -3.37
N TYR A 106 6.73 7.04 -4.34
CA TYR A 106 6.77 5.58 -4.28
C TYR A 106 7.97 5.10 -3.47
N PHE A 107 7.73 4.14 -2.60
CA PHE A 107 8.75 3.40 -1.87
C PHE A 107 8.54 1.91 -2.06
N LEU A 108 9.57 1.13 -1.81
CA LEU A 108 9.53 -0.32 -1.74
C LEU A 108 9.55 -0.72 -0.28
N HIS A 109 8.48 -1.36 0.20
CA HIS A 109 8.53 -2.14 1.44
C HIS A 109 9.30 -3.41 1.18
N LEU A 110 10.40 -3.65 1.90
CA LEU A 110 11.26 -4.83 1.70
C LEU A 110 11.11 -5.88 2.80
N SER A 111 11.02 -5.45 4.05
CA SER A 111 11.06 -6.33 5.21
C SER A 111 10.35 -5.71 6.41
N SER A 112 9.95 -6.56 7.37
CA SER A 112 9.33 -6.17 8.63
C SER A 112 9.94 -6.99 9.76
N TYR A 113 10.37 -6.34 10.82
CA TYR A 113 11.03 -6.97 11.97
C TYR A 113 10.31 -6.67 13.28
N LYS A 114 10.44 -7.57 14.25
CA LYS A 114 10.06 -7.31 15.64
C LYS A 114 11.14 -6.57 16.43
N SER A 115 12.40 -6.74 16.05
CA SER A 115 13.53 -6.03 16.66
C SER A 115 13.85 -4.81 15.81
N LYS A 116 14.00 -3.67 16.49
CA LYS A 116 14.43 -2.42 15.88
C LYS A 116 15.84 -2.53 15.32
N GLU A 117 16.74 -3.17 16.08
CA GLU A 117 18.15 -3.36 15.73
C GLU A 117 18.29 -4.18 14.44
N ASN A 118 17.45 -5.21 14.26
CA ASN A 118 17.44 -5.99 13.02
C ASN A 118 16.98 -5.16 11.81
N ALA A 119 15.94 -4.32 11.98
CA ALA A 119 15.47 -3.44 10.92
C ALA A 119 16.53 -2.37 10.55
N GLU A 120 17.18 -1.79 11.56
CA GLU A 120 18.26 -0.81 11.35
C GLU A 120 19.49 -1.44 10.69
N GLY A 121 19.85 -2.67 11.07
CA GLY A 121 20.93 -3.43 10.43
C GLY A 121 20.65 -3.74 8.96
N ASP A 122 19.41 -4.12 8.63
CA ASP A 122 18.98 -4.33 7.24
C ASP A 122 19.00 -3.03 6.44
N SER A 123 18.40 -1.96 6.99
CA SER A 123 18.43 -0.61 6.39
C SER A 123 19.87 -0.17 6.09
N LYS A 124 20.79 -0.31 7.05
CA LYS A 124 22.19 0.06 6.88
C LYS A 124 22.87 -0.78 5.79
N THR A 125 22.58 -2.09 5.74
CA THR A 125 23.12 -2.96 4.69
C THR A 125 22.67 -2.49 3.30
N LEU A 126 21.42 -2.06 3.17
CA LEU A 126 20.89 -1.49 1.92
C LEU A 126 21.54 -0.14 1.58
N GLU A 127 21.77 0.72 2.57
CA GLU A 127 22.50 1.99 2.41
C GLU A 127 23.94 1.79 1.95
N GLU A 128 24.67 0.85 2.55
CA GLU A 128 26.04 0.48 2.14
C GLU A 128 26.09 -0.06 0.71
N ARG A 129 24.97 -0.58 0.20
CA ARG A 129 24.80 -1.05 -1.19
C ARG A 129 24.32 0.07 -2.13
N GLY A 130 24.19 1.29 -1.64
CA GLY A 130 23.84 2.50 -2.41
C GLY A 130 22.34 2.75 -2.54
N TYR A 131 21.49 2.06 -1.77
CA TYR A 131 20.05 2.30 -1.77
C TYR A 131 19.68 3.26 -0.65
N LYS A 132 18.82 4.23 -0.94
CA LYS A 132 18.22 5.08 0.08
C LYS A 132 17.21 4.26 0.87
N ALA A 133 17.60 3.80 2.06
CA ALA A 133 16.77 2.96 2.92
C ALA A 133 16.43 3.67 4.24
N PHE A 134 15.30 3.33 4.85
CA PHE A 134 14.91 3.84 6.16
C PHE A 134 13.96 2.88 6.87
N VAL A 135 13.83 3.06 8.19
CA VAL A 135 12.96 2.26 9.07
C VAL A 135 11.79 3.10 9.57
N VAL A 136 10.59 2.52 9.59
CA VAL A 136 9.40 3.10 10.23
C VAL A 136 8.89 2.14 11.31
N SER A 137 8.62 2.65 12.51
CA SER A 137 7.91 1.90 13.55
C SER A 137 6.39 2.02 13.36
N GLU A 138 5.70 0.89 13.48
CA GLU A 138 4.24 0.81 13.41
C GLU A 138 3.69 -0.20 14.41
N GLU A 139 2.56 0.13 15.04
CA GLU A 139 1.81 -0.82 15.85
C GLU A 139 0.77 -1.56 14.99
N ILE A 140 0.84 -2.89 14.97
CA ILE A 140 -0.09 -3.78 14.26
C ILE A 140 -0.71 -4.71 15.29
N LYS A 141 -2.02 -4.54 15.55
CA LYS A 141 -2.79 -5.36 16.51
C LYS A 141 -2.18 -5.39 17.93
N GLY A 142 -1.69 -4.25 18.41
CA GLY A 142 -1.08 -4.15 19.74
C GLY A 142 0.37 -4.62 19.80
N GLU A 143 0.97 -4.96 18.66
CA GLU A 143 2.38 -5.33 18.59
C GLU A 143 3.15 -4.34 17.73
N GLU A 144 4.32 -3.89 18.21
CA GLU A 144 5.21 -3.02 17.44
C GLU A 144 5.96 -3.82 16.35
N TRP A 145 6.13 -3.19 15.20
CA TRP A 145 6.85 -3.69 14.03
C TRP A 145 7.71 -2.59 13.43
N PHE A 146 8.91 -2.95 12.98
CA PHE A 146 9.86 -2.05 12.33
C PHE A 146 9.98 -2.44 10.85
N ARG A 147 9.48 -1.58 9.96
CA ARG A 147 9.43 -1.84 8.52
C ARG A 147 10.56 -1.13 7.80
N VAL A 148 11.25 -1.85 6.93
CA VAL A 148 12.32 -1.30 6.10
C VAL A 148 11.80 -0.95 4.73
N TYR A 149 12.10 0.27 4.31
CA TYR A 149 11.72 0.82 3.02
C TYR A 149 12.94 1.23 2.21
N VAL A 150 12.83 1.17 0.89
CA VAL A 150 13.80 1.74 -0.06
C VAL A 150 13.09 2.67 -1.04
N GLY A 151 13.64 3.83 -1.35
CA GLY A 151 13.06 4.83 -2.26
C GLY A 151 13.72 6.19 -2.06
N GLU A 152 13.34 7.30 -2.66
CA GLU A 152 12.09 7.77 -3.28
C GLU A 152 12.03 7.48 -4.80
N PHE A 153 10.97 6.83 -5.27
CA PHE A 153 10.75 6.54 -6.69
C PHE A 153 9.67 7.41 -7.32
N LYS A 154 9.84 7.76 -8.59
CA LYS A 154 8.95 8.67 -9.31
C LYS A 154 7.59 8.04 -9.59
N ASP A 155 7.56 6.73 -9.84
CA ASP A 155 6.37 5.98 -10.21
C ASP A 155 6.50 4.50 -9.79
N GLU A 156 5.38 3.79 -9.84
CA GLU A 156 5.34 2.37 -9.47
C GLU A 156 6.20 1.49 -10.37
N ALA A 157 6.34 1.85 -11.66
CA ALA A 157 7.10 1.05 -12.61
C ALA A 157 8.60 1.11 -12.29
N GLU A 158 9.13 2.29 -11.95
CA GLU A 158 10.49 2.48 -11.46
C GLU A 158 10.71 1.72 -10.15
N ALA A 159 9.79 1.86 -9.18
CA ALA A 159 9.88 1.10 -7.92
C ALA A 159 9.92 -0.42 -8.19
N ARG A 160 9.04 -0.95 -9.04
CA ARG A 160 9.04 -2.39 -9.40
C ARG A 160 10.32 -2.82 -10.10
N LYS A 161 10.88 -1.98 -10.97
CA LYS A 161 12.17 -2.26 -11.61
C LYS A 161 13.27 -2.44 -10.57
N ILE A 162 13.39 -1.50 -9.63
CA ILE A 162 14.40 -1.57 -8.56
C ILE A 162 14.13 -2.72 -7.61
N GLY A 163 12.87 -3.01 -7.28
CA GLY A 163 12.51 -4.17 -6.45
C GLY A 163 12.95 -5.49 -7.09
N ASN A 164 12.72 -5.66 -8.40
CA ASN A 164 13.20 -6.84 -9.12
C ASN A 164 14.72 -6.93 -9.15
N GLU A 165 15.42 -5.80 -9.25
CA GLU A 165 16.88 -5.75 -9.16
C GLU A 165 17.39 -6.17 -7.78
N LEU A 166 16.77 -5.69 -6.70
CA LEU A 166 17.08 -6.10 -5.33
C LEU A 166 16.88 -7.61 -5.14
N LYS A 167 15.79 -8.16 -5.68
CA LYS A 167 15.55 -9.61 -5.68
C LYS A 167 16.62 -10.37 -6.45
N ALA A 168 16.97 -9.93 -7.65
CA ALA A 168 17.99 -10.58 -8.48
C ALA A 168 19.38 -10.56 -7.81
N LYS A 169 19.66 -9.53 -7.00
CA LYS A 169 20.89 -9.41 -6.20
C LYS A 169 20.86 -10.19 -4.89
N GLY A 170 19.75 -10.86 -4.56
CA GLY A 170 19.57 -11.58 -3.29
C GLY A 170 19.53 -10.66 -2.07
N LEU A 171 19.21 -9.38 -2.25
CA LEU A 171 19.11 -8.41 -1.16
C LEU A 171 17.72 -8.40 -0.51
N THR A 172 16.74 -9.00 -1.17
CA THR A 172 15.41 -9.24 -0.60
C THR A 172 14.73 -10.38 -1.34
N ASP A 173 13.84 -11.11 -0.67
CA ASP A 173 12.95 -12.07 -1.30
C ASP A 173 11.56 -11.49 -1.60
N TYR A 174 11.25 -10.34 -1.01
CA TYR A 174 9.97 -9.65 -1.11
C TYR A 174 10.16 -8.16 -1.38
N PHE A 175 9.28 -7.60 -2.20
CA PHE A 175 9.10 -6.17 -2.21
C PHE A 175 7.66 -5.83 -2.56
N LYS A 176 7.17 -4.72 -2.00
CA LYS A 176 5.91 -4.12 -2.43
C LYS A 176 6.10 -2.63 -2.68
N PRO A 177 5.82 -2.15 -3.91
CA PRO A 177 5.67 -0.74 -4.15
C PRO A 177 4.50 -0.20 -3.34
N ILE A 178 4.74 0.84 -2.57
CA ILE A 178 3.73 1.55 -1.82
C ILE A 178 3.84 3.03 -2.12
N LEU A 179 2.68 3.70 -2.08
CA LEU A 179 2.60 5.14 -2.26
C LEU A 179 2.50 5.76 -0.87
N ILE A 180 3.52 6.49 -0.45
CA ILE A 180 3.51 7.20 0.83
C ILE A 180 3.42 8.69 0.56
N ASN A 181 2.56 9.38 1.32
CA ASN A 181 2.55 10.83 1.34
C ASN A 181 3.76 11.33 2.15
N LYS A 182 4.66 12.11 1.54
CA LYS A 182 5.90 12.57 2.19
C LYS A 182 5.65 13.38 3.47
N LYS A 183 4.50 14.05 3.60
CA LYS A 183 4.09 14.77 4.82
C LYS A 183 3.76 13.82 5.98
N ALA A 184 3.30 12.61 5.69
CA ALA A 184 2.99 11.60 6.71
C ALA A 184 4.23 10.90 7.29
N LEU A 185 5.38 10.95 6.58
CA LEU A 185 6.64 10.33 7.02
C LEU A 185 7.40 11.17 8.07
N GLY A 186 6.99 12.40 8.37
CA GLY A 186 7.71 13.28 9.31
C GLY A 186 9.13 13.67 8.85
N THR A 187 9.54 13.28 7.64
CA THR A 187 10.82 13.63 7.02
C THR A 187 10.70 14.98 6.29
N GLU A 188 10.37 16.04 7.02
CA GLU A 188 10.88 17.34 6.64
C GLU A 188 12.35 17.34 7.07
N GLU A 189 13.26 17.23 6.11
CA GLU A 189 14.60 17.77 6.26
C GLU A 189 14.43 19.16 6.90
N THR A 190 14.89 19.33 8.13
CA THR A 190 15.01 20.66 8.70
C THR A 190 15.94 21.42 7.77
N GLU A 191 15.37 22.32 6.97
CA GLU A 191 16.10 23.34 6.22
C GLU A 191 17.14 23.93 7.20
N PRO A 192 18.45 23.89 6.91
CA PRO A 192 19.43 24.48 7.81
C PRO A 192 19.05 25.94 7.97
N ALA A 193 18.80 26.33 9.22
CA ALA A 193 18.45 27.69 9.58
C ALA A 193 19.41 28.63 8.85
N LYS A 194 18.88 29.44 7.94
CA LYS A 194 19.65 30.49 7.28
C LYS A 194 20.30 31.32 8.39
N PRO A 195 21.61 31.58 8.33
CA PRO A 195 22.25 32.44 9.31
C PRO A 195 21.53 33.80 9.26
N VAL A 196 20.89 34.14 10.36
CA VAL A 196 20.32 35.47 10.57
C VAL A 196 21.51 36.39 10.84
N THR A 197 21.82 37.27 9.89
CA THR A 197 22.73 38.40 10.07
C THR A 197 21.91 39.66 9.84
N PRO A 198 21.90 40.57 10.81
CA PRO A 198 22.45 41.89 10.54
C PRO A 198 23.64 42.23 11.44
#